data_AF-A0A7W1T2R0-F1
#
_entry.id   AF-A0A7W1T2R0-F1
#
_cell.length_a   1.000
_cell.length_b   1.000
_cell.length_c   1.000
_cell.angle_alpha   90.00
_cell.angle_beta   90.00
_cell.angle_gamma   90.00
#
_symmetry.space_group_name_H-M   'P 1'
#
loop_
_entity.id
_entity.type
_entity.pdbx_description
1 polymer ?
#
loop_
_entity_poly.entity_id
_entity_poly.type
_entity_poly.pdbx_seq_one_letter_code
_entity_poly.pdbx_strand_id
1 'polypeptide(L)'
;EDGQGNSFSPSFTVKNGRRYRYYVVRDAMDYPGRKRQAPTRWPAKELEDVVLGRIHSFLLSPNELFDAYGNKDTTGHIGDWLTAARSLAERWPRLSPAEIQEFVNSCIAKILVNQGIVEVWLNQAAVSRRLTPSAPANTEALLPQTENAVLRLRVEAKLQRRGGELCLLLPTPGDQDKVRSRPNPCLVKAVVRAFRWSELLLQADAGNYASLAAKHGVGDRYFARVLPFAFLAPDIVESILEGTQPPSLTFAKMAQQIPLSWIEQRKRFGFPAFSRD
;
A
#
# COMPACT_ATOMS: atom_id res chain seq x y z
N GLU A 1 -5.67 -16.56 2.39
CA GLU A 1 -6.22 -17.38 1.28
C GLU A 1 -6.87 -16.48 0.25
N ASP A 2 -7.09 -16.97 -0.96
CA ASP A 2 -7.97 -16.32 -1.93
C ASP A 2 -9.42 -16.80 -1.77
N GLY A 3 -10.35 -16.21 -2.51
CA GLY A 3 -11.75 -16.61 -2.52
C GLY A 3 -12.01 -18.02 -3.07
N GLN A 4 -10.99 -18.71 -3.56
CA GLN A 4 -11.04 -20.11 -4.00
C GLN A 4 -10.43 -21.08 -2.96
N GLY A 5 -10.02 -20.57 -1.79
CA GLY A 5 -9.44 -21.38 -0.71
C GLY A 5 -7.94 -21.66 -0.87
N ASN A 6 -7.25 -21.01 -1.82
CA ASN A 6 -5.83 -21.23 -2.02
C ASN A 6 -5.00 -20.43 -1.01
N SER A 7 -4.11 -21.11 -0.30
CA SER A 7 -3.19 -20.48 0.66
C SER A 7 -2.08 -19.72 -0.04
N PHE A 8 -1.73 -18.55 0.52
CA PHE A 8 -0.59 -17.78 0.09
C PHE A 8 0.64 -18.10 0.94
N SER A 9 1.82 -18.09 0.34
CA SER A 9 3.10 -18.21 1.04
C SER A 9 3.97 -16.98 0.79
N PRO A 10 4.73 -16.53 1.82
CA PRO A 10 5.66 -15.43 1.66
C PRO A 10 6.80 -15.84 0.74
N SER A 11 7.14 -14.97 -0.20
CA SER A 11 8.24 -15.11 -1.14
C SER A 11 8.93 -13.76 -1.32
N PHE A 12 10.12 -13.76 -1.90
CA PHE A 12 10.83 -12.53 -2.18
C PHE A 12 11.69 -12.66 -3.44
N THR A 13 11.96 -11.51 -4.06
CA THR A 13 12.96 -11.39 -5.12
C THR A 13 13.91 -10.26 -4.78
N VAL A 14 15.19 -10.44 -5.09
CA VAL A 14 16.20 -9.38 -4.93
C VAL A 14 16.53 -8.82 -6.31
N LYS A 15 16.41 -7.50 -6.48
CA LYS A 15 16.77 -6.81 -7.72
C LYS A 15 17.49 -5.51 -7.38
N ASN A 16 18.68 -5.30 -7.95
CA ASN A 16 19.53 -4.13 -7.72
C ASN A 16 19.79 -3.87 -6.22
N GLY A 17 20.11 -4.93 -5.46
CA GLY A 17 20.34 -4.84 -4.01
C GLY A 17 19.11 -4.57 -3.15
N ARG A 18 17.92 -4.37 -3.74
CA ARG A 18 16.66 -4.17 -3.03
C ARG A 18 15.86 -5.47 -2.97
N ARG A 19 15.40 -5.85 -1.78
CA ARG A 19 14.51 -7.00 -1.54
C ARG A 19 13.05 -6.57 -1.71
N TYR A 20 12.33 -7.26 -2.58
CA TYR A 20 10.90 -7.10 -2.81
C TYR A 20 10.17 -8.32 -2.25
N ARG A 21 9.20 -8.09 -1.36
CA ARG A 21 8.44 -9.14 -0.67
C ARG A 21 7.06 -9.28 -1.29
N TYR A 22 6.63 -10.52 -1.51
CA TYR A 22 5.35 -10.85 -2.11
C TYR A 22 4.70 -12.04 -1.42
N TYR A 23 3.38 -12.10 -1.46
CA TYR A 23 2.61 -13.30 -1.15
C TYR A 23 2.22 -14.00 -2.45
N VAL A 24 2.55 -15.28 -2.59
CA VAL A 24 2.31 -16.07 -3.80
C VAL A 24 1.40 -17.24 -3.46
N VAL A 25 0.42 -17.55 -4.31
CA VAL A 25 -0.45 -18.72 -4.12
C VAL A 25 0.40 -19.99 -4.13
N ARG A 26 0.27 -20.88 -3.14
CA ARG A 26 1.05 -22.13 -3.03
C ARG A 26 0.93 -23.00 -4.28
N ASP A 27 -0.30 -23.20 -4.75
CA ASP A 27 -0.61 -23.95 -5.96
C ASP A 27 0.07 -23.34 -7.22
N ALA A 28 0.45 -22.06 -7.20
CA ALA A 28 1.19 -21.43 -8.29
C ALA A 28 2.70 -21.68 -8.24
N MET A 29 3.23 -22.04 -7.07
CA MET A 29 4.59 -22.53 -6.94
C MET A 29 4.67 -24.00 -7.39
N ASP A 30 3.65 -24.79 -7.07
CA ASP A 30 3.60 -26.22 -7.42
C ASP A 30 3.28 -26.47 -8.89
N TYR A 31 2.44 -25.61 -9.52
CA TYR A 31 2.05 -25.73 -10.93
C TYR A 31 2.19 -24.39 -11.69
N PRO A 32 3.39 -24.08 -12.22
CA PRO A 32 3.60 -22.89 -13.03
C PRO A 32 2.86 -23.00 -14.39
N GLY A 33 2.05 -22.00 -14.75
CA GLY A 33 1.42 -21.88 -16.07
C GLY A 33 -0.10 -22.05 -16.14
N ARG A 34 -0.76 -22.44 -15.06
CA ARG A 34 -2.24 -22.52 -15.02
C ARG A 34 -2.85 -21.11 -15.11
N LYS A 35 -3.73 -20.88 -16.10
CA LYS A 35 -4.51 -19.63 -16.18
C LYS A 35 -5.41 -19.54 -14.95
N ARG A 36 -5.19 -18.52 -14.12
CA ARG A 36 -5.99 -18.23 -12.91
C ARG A 36 -6.79 -16.96 -13.12
N GLN A 37 -8.01 -16.95 -12.57
CA GLN A 37 -8.83 -15.75 -12.53
C GLN A 37 -8.26 -14.74 -11.53
N ALA A 38 -7.73 -15.19 -10.38
CA ALA A 38 -7.14 -14.34 -9.35
C ALA A 38 -5.64 -14.05 -9.59
N PRO A 39 -5.14 -12.87 -9.16
CA PRO A 39 -3.73 -12.53 -9.24
C PRO A 39 -2.86 -13.51 -8.45
N THR A 40 -1.83 -14.03 -9.11
CA THR A 40 -0.93 -15.06 -8.58
C THR A 40 0.01 -14.52 -7.50
N ARG A 41 0.27 -13.21 -7.49
CA ARG A 41 1.22 -12.55 -6.58
C ARG A 41 0.64 -11.27 -6.04
N TRP A 42 0.79 -11.05 -4.75
CA TRP A 42 0.39 -9.84 -4.03
C TRP A 42 1.61 -9.16 -3.42
N PRO A 43 1.73 -7.83 -3.51
CA PRO A 43 2.77 -7.08 -2.79
C PRO A 43 2.59 -7.24 -1.28
N ALA A 44 3.61 -7.75 -0.59
CA ALA A 44 3.48 -8.09 0.82
C ALA A 44 3.32 -6.83 1.67
N LYS A 45 4.13 -5.79 1.41
CA LYS A 45 4.11 -4.56 2.20
C LYS A 45 2.76 -3.86 2.11
N GLU A 46 2.22 -3.70 0.92
CA GLU A 46 0.95 -3.02 0.71
C GLU A 46 -0.22 -3.80 1.34
N LEU A 47 -0.20 -5.13 1.26
CA LEU A 47 -1.20 -5.97 1.92
C LEU A 47 -1.09 -5.90 3.44
N GLU A 48 0.13 -5.95 3.98
CA GLU A 48 0.41 -5.78 5.41
C GLU A 48 -0.09 -4.41 5.90
N ASP A 49 0.24 -3.33 5.18
CA ASP A 49 -0.20 -1.96 5.50
C ASP A 49 -1.74 -1.87 5.53
N VAL A 50 -2.43 -2.51 4.58
CA VAL A 50 -3.91 -2.57 4.51
C VAL A 50 -4.50 -3.30 5.73
N VAL A 51 -3.98 -4.49 6.05
CA VAL A 51 -4.48 -5.32 7.15
C VAL A 51 -4.25 -4.63 8.49
N LEU A 52 -3.03 -4.15 8.73
CA LEU A 52 -2.68 -3.45 9.96
C LEU A 52 -3.47 -2.15 10.12
N GLY A 53 -3.64 -1.39 9.03
CA GLY A 53 -4.45 -0.18 9.01
C GLY A 53 -5.91 -0.45 9.38
N ARG A 54 -6.52 -1.52 8.84
CA ARG A 54 -7.91 -1.86 9.18
C ARG A 54 -8.09 -2.29 10.63
N ILE A 55 -7.14 -3.06 11.18
CA ILE A 55 -7.14 -3.46 12.59
C ILE A 55 -7.02 -2.21 13.47
N HIS A 56 -6.12 -1.29 13.11
CA HIS A 56 -5.97 -0.02 13.82
C HIS A 56 -7.25 0.83 13.79
N SER A 57 -7.91 0.96 12.63
CA SER A 57 -9.19 1.68 12.51
C SER A 57 -10.31 1.01 13.30
N PHE A 58 -10.34 -0.33 13.36
CA PHE A 58 -11.28 -1.07 14.19
C PHE A 58 -11.10 -0.73 15.67
N LEU A 59 -9.86 -0.76 16.17
CA LEU A 59 -9.54 -0.44 17.57
C LEU A 59 -9.83 1.02 17.94
N LEU A 60 -9.85 1.93 16.96
CA LEU A 60 -10.24 3.33 17.17
C LEU A 60 -11.75 3.55 17.13
N SER A 61 -12.53 2.65 16.54
CA SER A 61 -13.95 2.87 16.24
C SER A 61 -14.84 2.33 17.37
N PRO A 62 -15.36 3.18 18.28
CA PRO A 62 -16.12 2.70 19.43
C PRO A 62 -17.40 1.99 19.01
N ASN A 63 -18.01 2.40 17.89
CA ASN A 63 -19.23 1.79 17.37
C ASN A 63 -18.98 0.37 16.85
N GLU A 64 -17.92 0.15 16.04
CA GLU A 64 -17.59 -1.20 15.56
C GLU A 64 -17.23 -2.14 16.71
N LEU A 65 -16.53 -1.60 17.72
CA LEU A 65 -16.19 -2.29 18.95
C LEU A 65 -17.46 -2.65 19.76
N PHE A 66 -18.41 -1.72 19.87
CA PHE A 66 -19.69 -1.96 20.54
C PHE A 66 -20.58 -2.95 19.77
N ASP A 67 -20.63 -2.90 18.45
CA ASP A 67 -21.39 -3.86 17.65
C ASP A 67 -20.78 -5.27 17.73
N ALA A 68 -19.44 -5.34 17.76
CA ALA A 68 -18.71 -6.59 17.86
C ALA A 68 -18.87 -7.27 19.23
N TYR A 69 -18.90 -6.50 20.33
CA TYR A 69 -18.82 -7.03 21.70
C TYR A 69 -20.04 -6.71 22.59
N GLY A 70 -20.80 -5.66 22.30
CA GLY A 70 -21.88 -5.13 23.12
C GLY A 70 -23.16 -5.97 23.13
N ASN A 71 -23.33 -6.90 22.20
CA ASN A 71 -24.52 -7.76 22.15
C ASN A 71 -24.48 -8.97 23.11
N LYS A 72 -23.39 -9.19 23.87
CA LYS A 72 -23.22 -10.43 24.65
C LYS A 72 -22.84 -10.29 26.13
N ASP A 73 -22.39 -9.13 26.62
CA ASP A 73 -21.93 -9.00 28.02
C ASP A 73 -22.77 -8.03 28.86
N THR A 74 -23.52 -8.60 29.80
CA THR A 74 -24.28 -7.97 30.89
C THR A 74 -23.37 -7.43 32.01
N THR A 75 -22.08 -7.18 31.78
CA THR A 75 -21.15 -6.78 32.84
C THR A 75 -20.40 -5.49 32.47
N GLY A 76 -20.25 -4.57 33.44
CA GLY A 76 -19.69 -3.23 33.29
C GLY A 76 -18.23 -3.11 32.79
N HIS A 77 -17.68 -4.16 32.20
CA HIS A 77 -16.30 -4.24 31.68
C HIS A 77 -16.16 -3.73 30.24
N ILE A 78 -17.27 -3.41 29.55
CA ILE A 78 -17.23 -2.84 28.19
C ILE A 78 -16.45 -1.50 28.18
N GLY A 79 -16.61 -0.70 29.24
CA GLY A 79 -15.88 0.57 29.37
C GLY A 79 -14.37 0.39 29.50
N ASP A 80 -13.93 -0.55 30.33
CA ASP A 80 -12.52 -0.87 30.51
C ASP A 80 -11.91 -1.42 29.22
N TRP A 81 -12.68 -2.25 28.51
CA TRP A 81 -12.26 -2.83 27.25
C TRP A 81 -12.16 -1.78 26.13
N LEU A 82 -13.12 -0.86 26.02
CA LEU A 82 -13.04 0.28 25.09
C LEU A 82 -11.84 1.19 25.40
N THR A 83 -11.57 1.41 26.69
CA THR A 83 -10.43 2.21 27.14
C THR A 83 -9.10 1.53 26.78
N ALA A 84 -9.01 0.21 26.98
CA ALA A 84 -7.86 -0.58 26.60
C ALA A 84 -7.64 -0.65 25.07
N ALA A 85 -8.73 -0.84 24.30
CA ALA A 85 -8.70 -0.83 22.83
C ALA A 85 -8.14 0.49 22.31
N ARG A 86 -8.63 1.61 22.86
CA ARG A 86 -8.14 2.95 22.53
C ARG A 86 -6.68 3.14 22.91
N SER A 87 -6.27 2.74 24.12
CA SER A 87 -4.88 2.82 24.56
C SER A 87 -3.94 2.02 23.66
N LEU A 88 -4.37 0.84 23.21
CA LEU A 88 -3.61 0.02 22.28
C LEU A 88 -3.55 0.66 20.89
N ALA A 89 -4.66 1.23 20.40
CA ALA A 89 -4.69 1.97 19.15
C ALA A 89 -3.78 3.20 19.15
N GLU A 90 -3.74 3.96 20.24
CA GLU A 90 -2.87 5.15 20.38
C GLU A 90 -1.39 4.76 20.40
N ARG A 91 -1.04 3.60 20.98
CA ARG A 91 0.33 3.06 20.98
C ARG A 91 0.71 2.38 19.67
N TRP A 92 -0.26 1.96 18.86
CA TRP A 92 -0.05 1.17 17.63
C TRP A 92 1.06 1.71 16.70
N PRO A 93 1.15 3.02 16.40
CA PRO A 93 2.20 3.56 15.53
C PRO A 93 3.61 3.48 16.13
N ARG A 94 3.73 3.27 17.45
CA ARG A 94 4.98 3.21 18.21
C ARG A 94 5.38 1.79 18.58
N LEU A 95 4.54 0.80 18.31
CA LEU A 95 4.82 -0.59 18.62
C LEU A 95 6.01 -1.11 17.82
N SER A 96 6.83 -1.93 18.46
CA SER A 96 7.92 -2.65 17.81
C SER A 96 7.37 -3.69 16.82
N PRO A 97 8.14 -4.08 15.79
CA PRO A 97 7.74 -5.13 14.86
C PRO A 97 7.41 -6.46 15.56
N ALA A 98 8.09 -6.77 16.67
CA ALA A 98 7.86 -7.98 17.45
C ALA A 98 6.49 -7.97 18.13
N GLU A 99 6.09 -6.85 18.74
CA GLU A 99 4.77 -6.71 19.38
C GLU A 99 3.64 -6.79 18.36
N ILE A 100 3.81 -6.16 17.20
CA ILE A 100 2.85 -6.24 16.09
C ILE A 100 2.72 -7.69 15.62
N GLN A 101 3.85 -8.40 15.45
CA GLN A 101 3.86 -9.80 15.03
C GLN A 101 3.18 -10.70 16.06
N GLU A 102 3.43 -10.48 17.35
CA GLU A 102 2.81 -11.23 18.43
C GLU A 102 1.29 -10.98 18.50
N PHE A 103 0.85 -9.74 18.28
CA PHE A 103 -0.58 -9.42 18.17
C PHE A 103 -1.20 -10.12 16.96
N VAL A 104 -0.57 -10.02 15.78
CA VAL A 104 -1.05 -10.64 14.55
C VAL A 104 -1.19 -12.16 14.69
N ASN A 105 -0.15 -12.83 15.21
CA ASN A 105 -0.16 -14.29 15.38
C ASN A 105 -1.19 -14.78 16.40
N SER A 106 -1.50 -13.97 17.40
CA SER A 106 -2.49 -14.34 18.43
C SER A 106 -3.92 -14.02 18.02
N CYS A 107 -4.13 -12.91 17.30
CA CYS A 107 -5.47 -12.36 17.05
C CYS A 107 -6.01 -12.66 15.65
N ILE A 108 -5.16 -12.82 14.63
CA ILE A 108 -5.63 -13.06 13.27
C ILE A 108 -5.84 -14.56 13.06
N ALA A 109 -7.09 -14.97 12.85
CA ALA A 109 -7.43 -16.34 12.49
C ALA A 109 -7.15 -16.61 11.00
N LYS A 110 -7.56 -15.67 10.13
CA LYS A 110 -7.46 -15.84 8.68
C LYS A 110 -7.51 -14.49 7.96
N ILE A 111 -6.85 -14.40 6.80
CA ILE A 111 -6.97 -13.25 5.89
C ILE A 111 -7.43 -13.77 4.54
N LEU A 112 -8.54 -13.26 4.04
CA LEU A 112 -9.11 -13.62 2.74
C LEU A 112 -8.95 -12.45 1.78
N VAL A 113 -8.26 -12.68 0.67
CA VAL A 113 -7.88 -11.65 -0.29
C VAL A 113 -8.55 -11.93 -1.62
N ASN A 114 -9.51 -11.08 -2.00
CA ASN A 114 -10.26 -11.14 -3.25
C ASN A 114 -9.92 -9.97 -4.17
N GLN A 115 -10.36 -10.04 -5.43
CA GLN A 115 -10.28 -8.92 -6.36
C GLN A 115 -11.20 -7.78 -5.89
N GLY A 116 -10.65 -6.81 -5.17
CA GLY A 116 -11.40 -5.64 -4.71
C GLY A 116 -11.74 -5.62 -3.23
N ILE A 117 -11.58 -6.73 -2.48
CA ILE A 117 -11.93 -6.81 -1.06
C ILE A 117 -10.88 -7.65 -0.31
N VAL A 118 -10.40 -7.13 0.81
CA VAL A 118 -9.62 -7.85 1.82
C VAL A 118 -10.49 -8.03 3.05
N GLU A 119 -10.74 -9.29 3.44
CA GLU A 119 -11.40 -9.62 4.70
C GLU A 119 -10.37 -10.12 5.71
N VAL A 120 -10.35 -9.51 6.89
CA VAL A 120 -9.52 -9.92 8.02
C VAL A 120 -10.41 -10.56 9.06
N TRP A 121 -10.15 -11.83 9.36
CA TRP A 121 -10.87 -12.60 10.34
C TRP A 121 -10.07 -12.62 11.65
N LEU A 122 -10.62 -11.99 12.69
CA LEU A 122 -10.01 -11.91 14.01
C LEU A 122 -10.70 -12.87 14.97
N ASN A 123 -9.91 -13.50 15.84
CA ASN A 123 -10.46 -14.26 16.95
C ASN A 123 -10.88 -13.28 18.06
N GLN A 124 -12.19 -13.22 18.31
CA GLN A 124 -12.78 -12.28 19.25
C GLN A 124 -12.20 -12.44 20.68
N ALA A 125 -12.05 -13.69 21.14
CA ALA A 125 -11.55 -14.01 22.47
C ALA A 125 -10.05 -13.73 22.61
N ALA A 126 -9.27 -13.89 21.53
CA ALA A 126 -7.85 -13.54 21.54
C ALA A 126 -7.63 -12.02 21.63
N VAL A 127 -8.45 -11.25 20.91
CA VAL A 127 -8.44 -9.78 20.99
C VAL A 127 -8.84 -9.31 22.39
N SER A 128 -9.88 -9.90 23.00
CA SER A 128 -10.27 -9.56 24.38
C SER A 128 -9.18 -9.83 25.40
N ARG A 129 -8.51 -10.99 25.33
CA ARG A 129 -7.41 -11.34 26.25
C ARG A 129 -6.24 -10.36 26.18
N ARG A 130 -5.95 -9.81 25.00
CA ARG A 130 -4.87 -8.82 24.82
C ARG A 130 -5.23 -7.44 25.35
N LEU A 131 -6.51 -7.08 25.26
CA LEU A 131 -7.01 -5.79 25.72
C LEU A 131 -7.22 -5.78 27.23
N THR A 132 -7.57 -6.90 27.84
CA THR A 132 -7.81 -7.00 29.29
C THR A 132 -6.95 -8.10 29.92
N PRO A 133 -5.61 -7.90 30.08
CA PRO A 133 -4.72 -8.92 30.64
C PRO A 133 -4.95 -9.19 32.14
N SER A 134 -5.66 -8.30 32.85
CA SER A 134 -5.91 -8.38 34.30
C SER A 134 -7.30 -8.93 34.64
N ALA A 135 -7.95 -9.65 33.73
CA ALA A 135 -9.17 -10.35 34.07
C ALA A 135 -8.81 -11.53 35.01
N PRO A 136 -9.40 -11.64 36.22
CA PRO A 136 -9.08 -12.73 37.15
C PRO A 136 -9.33 -14.07 36.47
N ALA A 137 -8.56 -15.10 36.83
CA ALA A 137 -8.59 -16.46 36.25
C ALA A 137 -10.00 -17.10 36.17
N ASN A 138 -10.98 -16.57 36.91
CA ASN A 138 -12.39 -16.96 36.84
C ASN A 138 -13.16 -16.38 35.63
N THR A 139 -12.53 -15.50 34.83
CA THR A 139 -13.13 -14.92 33.61
C THR A 139 -13.05 -15.87 32.42
N GLU A 140 -12.29 -16.97 32.52
CA GLU A 140 -12.35 -18.04 31.51
C GLU A 140 -13.73 -18.71 31.45
N ALA A 141 -14.52 -18.65 32.53
CA ALA A 141 -15.88 -19.18 32.59
C ALA A 141 -16.97 -18.24 32.02
N LEU A 142 -16.65 -16.96 31.82
CA LEU A 142 -17.57 -15.89 31.37
C LEU A 142 -17.26 -15.34 29.97
N LEU A 143 -16.12 -15.72 29.39
CA LEU A 143 -15.95 -15.58 27.94
C LEU A 143 -17.09 -16.36 27.27
N PRO A 144 -17.79 -15.80 26.28
CA PRO A 144 -18.80 -16.56 25.56
C PRO A 144 -18.13 -17.84 25.04
N GLN A 145 -18.56 -19.00 25.56
CA GLN A 145 -18.11 -20.35 25.21
C GLN A 145 -18.47 -20.73 23.75
N THR A 146 -18.50 -19.76 22.86
CA THR A 146 -18.35 -19.98 21.43
C THR A 146 -16.88 -20.11 21.15
N GLU A 147 -16.38 -21.35 21.17
CA GLU A 147 -14.99 -21.75 20.88
C GLU A 147 -14.42 -21.16 19.57
N ASN A 148 -15.21 -20.49 18.72
CA ASN A 148 -14.76 -19.86 17.47
C ASN A 148 -15.58 -18.60 17.09
N ALA A 149 -15.77 -17.64 18.00
CA ALA A 149 -16.34 -16.34 17.60
C ALA A 149 -15.32 -15.55 16.77
N VAL A 150 -15.59 -15.42 15.46
CA VAL A 150 -14.71 -14.74 14.49
C VAL A 150 -15.31 -13.40 14.09
N LEU A 151 -14.58 -12.32 14.35
CA LEU A 151 -14.89 -10.98 13.87
C LEU A 151 -14.39 -10.81 12.44
N ARG A 152 -15.24 -10.30 11.55
CA ARG A 152 -14.91 -10.13 10.13
C ARG A 152 -14.78 -8.64 9.80
N LEU A 153 -13.55 -8.17 9.64
CA LEU A 153 -13.26 -6.81 9.22
C LEU A 153 -13.11 -6.78 7.70
N ARG A 154 -13.97 -6.04 7.02
CA ARG A 154 -13.91 -5.86 5.57
C ARG A 154 -13.20 -4.57 5.20
N VAL A 155 -12.37 -4.64 4.16
CA VAL A 155 -11.71 -3.50 3.52
C VAL A 155 -11.90 -3.63 2.03
N GLU A 156 -12.44 -2.60 1.39
CA GLU A 156 -12.34 -2.51 -0.05
C GLU A 156 -10.90 -2.22 -0.44
N ALA A 157 -10.33 -2.96 -1.38
CA ALA A 157 -8.98 -2.74 -1.86
C ALA A 157 -8.89 -3.03 -3.35
N LYS A 158 -8.87 -1.97 -4.17
CA LYS A 158 -8.80 -2.09 -5.62
C LYS A 158 -7.37 -2.42 -6.05
N LEU A 159 -7.21 -3.48 -6.83
CA LEU A 159 -5.93 -3.82 -7.43
C LEU A 159 -5.69 -2.92 -8.66
N GLN A 160 -4.62 -2.15 -8.68
CA GLN A 160 -4.23 -1.38 -9.88
C GLN A 160 -2.78 -1.67 -10.25
N ARG A 161 -2.50 -1.83 -11.55
CA ARG A 161 -1.12 -1.91 -12.05
C ARG A 161 -0.55 -0.50 -12.21
N ARG A 162 0.54 -0.18 -11.52
CA ARG A 162 1.31 1.07 -11.69
C ARG A 162 2.71 0.73 -12.23
N GLY A 163 2.99 1.10 -13.48
CA GLY A 163 4.31 0.90 -14.09
C GLY A 163 4.75 -0.58 -14.20
N GLY A 164 3.81 -1.52 -14.27
CA GLY A 164 4.07 -2.97 -14.32
C GLY A 164 3.97 -3.68 -12.97
N GLU A 165 4.05 -2.94 -11.86
CA GLU A 165 3.87 -3.47 -10.49
C GLU A 165 2.39 -3.47 -10.11
N LEU A 166 1.93 -4.52 -9.42
CA LEU A 166 0.60 -4.54 -8.81
C LEU A 166 0.65 -3.67 -7.55
N CYS A 167 -0.31 -2.77 -7.38
CA CYS A 167 -0.50 -1.97 -6.19
C CYS A 167 -1.92 -2.21 -5.66
N LEU A 168 -2.04 -2.35 -4.34
CA LEU A 168 -3.32 -2.31 -3.63
C LEU A 168 -3.68 -0.84 -3.36
N LEU A 169 -4.84 -0.41 -3.84
CA LEU A 169 -5.42 0.90 -3.57
C LEU A 169 -6.55 0.76 -2.56
N LEU A 170 -6.46 1.48 -1.46
CA LEU A 170 -7.51 1.61 -0.47
C LEU A 170 -8.45 2.76 -0.85
N PRO A 171 -9.78 2.58 -0.82
CA PRO A 171 -10.70 3.67 -0.53
C PRO A 171 -10.77 3.83 0.99
N THR A 172 -10.11 4.85 1.53
CA THR A 172 -10.32 5.25 2.93
C THR A 172 -11.72 5.87 3.05
N PRO A 173 -12.55 5.52 4.06
CA PRO A 173 -13.83 6.20 4.26
C PRO A 173 -13.53 7.66 4.68
N GLY A 174 -13.91 8.61 3.82
CA GLY A 174 -13.75 10.05 4.07
C GLY A 174 -12.79 10.80 3.15
N ASP A 175 -12.09 10.12 2.23
CA ASP A 175 -11.06 10.76 1.41
C ASP A 175 -11.23 10.46 -0.10
N GLN A 176 -12.47 10.53 -0.59
CA GLN A 176 -12.76 10.33 -2.02
C GLN A 176 -12.12 11.40 -2.92
N ASP A 177 -11.66 12.52 -2.37
CA ASP A 177 -11.07 13.64 -3.12
C ASP A 177 -9.57 13.88 -2.89
N LYS A 178 -8.93 13.22 -1.92
CA LYS A 178 -7.48 13.38 -1.69
C LYS A 178 -6.79 12.06 -1.36
N VAL A 179 -6.86 11.11 -2.29
CA VAL A 179 -5.84 10.06 -2.36
C VAL A 179 -4.51 10.76 -2.73
N ARG A 180 -3.80 11.29 -1.73
CA ARG A 180 -2.37 11.62 -1.82
C ARG A 180 -1.64 10.31 -2.05
N SER A 181 -1.66 9.86 -3.30
CA SER A 181 -0.93 8.69 -3.74
C SER A 181 0.54 8.97 -3.44
N ARG A 182 1.21 8.11 -2.65
CA ARG A 182 2.65 8.29 -2.37
C ARG A 182 3.39 8.57 -3.70
N PRO A 183 4.23 9.62 -3.78
CA PRO A 183 4.94 9.98 -5.00
C PRO A 183 5.65 8.77 -5.60
N ASN A 184 5.50 8.54 -6.90
CA ASN A 184 6.11 7.38 -7.54
C ASN A 184 7.64 7.59 -7.57
N PRO A 185 8.43 6.82 -6.80
CA PRO A 185 9.86 7.10 -6.66
C PRO A 185 10.63 6.95 -7.97
N CYS A 186 10.11 6.18 -8.95
CA CYS A 186 10.70 6.07 -10.27
C CYS A 186 10.51 7.35 -11.08
N LEU A 187 9.30 7.92 -11.08
CA LEU A 187 9.00 9.18 -11.77
C LEU A 187 9.74 10.35 -11.13
N VAL A 188 9.70 10.45 -9.80
CA VAL A 188 10.44 11.48 -9.04
C VAL A 188 11.93 11.42 -9.36
N LYS A 189 12.56 10.24 -9.30
CA LYS A 189 13.99 10.09 -9.65
C LYS A 189 14.27 10.45 -11.10
N ALA A 190 13.36 10.14 -12.03
CA ALA A 190 13.54 10.47 -13.43
C ALA A 190 13.50 11.98 -13.66
N VAL A 191 12.53 12.68 -13.07
CA VAL A 191 12.42 14.14 -13.13
C VAL A 191 13.65 14.80 -12.51
N VAL A 192 14.05 14.40 -11.28
CA VAL A 192 15.25 14.94 -10.61
C VAL A 192 16.51 14.73 -11.44
N ARG A 193 16.68 13.55 -12.05
CA ARG A 193 17.80 13.27 -12.95
C ARG A 193 17.77 14.15 -14.19
N ALA A 194 16.59 14.35 -14.79
CA ALA A 194 16.45 15.16 -15.99
C ALA A 194 16.87 16.61 -15.75
N PHE A 195 16.37 17.24 -14.66
CA PHE A 195 16.76 18.61 -14.29
C PHE A 195 18.26 18.72 -14.00
N ARG A 196 18.81 17.76 -13.25
CA ARG A 196 20.26 17.73 -12.98
C ARG A 196 21.09 17.59 -14.25
N TRP A 197 20.65 16.78 -15.20
CA TRP A 197 21.36 16.58 -16.47
C TRP A 197 21.19 17.77 -17.42
N SER A 198 20.03 18.45 -17.43
CA SER A 198 19.86 19.67 -18.20
C SER A 198 20.76 20.80 -17.69
N GLU A 199 20.91 20.93 -16.37
CA GLU A 199 21.86 21.90 -15.79
C GLU A 199 23.30 21.61 -16.19
N LEU A 200 23.72 20.34 -16.16
CA LEU A 200 25.06 19.93 -16.56
C LEU A 200 25.33 20.19 -18.04
N LEU A 201 24.32 20.08 -18.91
CA LEU A 201 24.45 20.41 -20.34
C LEU A 201 24.60 21.92 -20.60
N LEU A 202 24.12 22.76 -19.68
CA LEU A 202 24.26 24.22 -19.76
C LEU A 202 25.61 24.71 -19.23
N GLN A 203 26.39 23.85 -18.58
CA GLN A 203 27.74 24.17 -18.13
C GLN A 203 28.71 24.12 -19.32
N ALA A 204 29.69 25.04 -19.36
CA ALA A 204 30.65 25.17 -20.47
C ALA A 204 31.52 23.91 -20.72
N ASP A 205 31.55 22.97 -19.76
CA ASP A 205 32.30 21.72 -19.81
C ASP A 205 31.40 20.49 -20.09
N ALA A 206 30.23 20.73 -20.69
CA ALA A 206 29.31 19.69 -21.10
C ALA A 206 29.90 18.89 -22.27
N GLY A 207 30.61 17.81 -21.95
CA GLY A 207 31.00 16.81 -22.94
C GLY A 207 29.80 16.24 -23.70
N ASN A 208 30.06 15.39 -24.70
CA ASN A 208 28.98 14.76 -25.47
C ASN A 208 28.03 13.91 -24.60
N TYR A 209 26.82 13.64 -25.11
CA TYR A 209 25.79 12.84 -24.43
C TYR A 209 26.31 11.50 -23.87
N ALA A 210 27.18 10.81 -24.61
CA ALA A 210 27.75 9.54 -24.18
C ALA A 210 28.69 9.69 -22.98
N SER A 211 29.49 10.75 -22.94
CA SER A 211 30.42 11.05 -21.85
C SER A 211 29.67 11.40 -20.55
N LEU A 212 28.59 12.18 -20.65
CA LEU A 212 27.72 12.50 -19.51
C LEU A 212 26.95 11.27 -19.01
N ALA A 213 26.45 10.44 -19.92
CA ALA A 213 25.79 9.18 -19.58
C ALA A 213 26.74 8.24 -18.82
N ALA A 214 27.97 8.06 -19.33
CA ALA A 214 29.01 7.26 -18.69
C ALA A 214 29.40 7.81 -17.30
N LYS A 215 29.56 9.14 -17.16
CA LYS A 215 29.86 9.80 -15.87
C LYS A 215 28.79 9.55 -14.80
N HIS A 216 27.55 9.35 -15.21
CA HIS A 216 26.43 9.04 -14.32
C HIS A 216 26.10 7.54 -14.22
N GLY A 217 26.91 6.67 -14.83
CA GLY A 217 26.71 5.21 -14.80
C GLY A 217 25.40 4.77 -15.45
N VAL A 218 24.92 5.51 -16.45
CA VAL A 218 23.69 5.20 -17.19
C VAL A 218 23.99 5.00 -18.67
N GLY A 219 23.20 4.19 -19.37
CA GLY A 219 23.36 4.02 -20.81
C GLY A 219 22.79 5.19 -21.61
N ASP A 220 23.37 5.48 -22.77
CA ASP A 220 23.01 6.61 -23.65
C ASP A 220 21.52 6.65 -24.00
N ARG A 221 20.92 5.48 -24.30
CA ARG A 221 19.48 5.38 -24.60
C ARG A 221 18.60 5.75 -23.40
N TYR A 222 19.04 5.45 -22.18
CA TYR A 222 18.30 5.85 -20.98
C TYR A 222 18.47 7.35 -20.74
N PHE A 223 19.69 7.86 -20.91
CA PHE A 223 19.99 9.29 -20.79
C PHE A 223 19.13 10.13 -21.74
N ALA A 224 19.13 9.79 -23.03
CA ALA A 224 18.34 10.46 -24.07
C ALA A 224 16.83 10.40 -23.84
N ARG A 225 16.32 9.35 -23.17
CA ARG A 225 14.88 9.20 -22.86
C ARG A 225 14.43 10.01 -21.66
N VAL A 226 15.32 10.25 -20.70
CA VAL A 226 14.99 10.94 -19.44
C VAL A 226 15.26 12.43 -19.52
N LEU A 227 16.29 12.86 -20.26
CA LEU A 227 16.62 14.28 -20.40
C LEU A 227 15.41 15.16 -20.80
N PRO A 228 14.53 14.74 -21.73
CA PRO A 228 13.35 15.54 -22.09
C PRO A 228 12.38 15.80 -20.93
N PHE A 229 12.48 15.08 -19.80
CA PHE A 229 11.59 15.26 -18.66
C PHE A 229 11.86 16.60 -17.93
N ALA A 230 13.02 17.23 -18.17
CA ALA A 230 13.32 18.57 -17.66
C ALA A 230 12.42 19.65 -18.29
N PHE A 231 11.82 19.37 -19.45
CA PHE A 231 10.99 20.31 -20.21
C PHE A 231 9.48 20.04 -20.06
N LEU A 232 9.10 19.28 -19.03
CA LEU A 232 7.69 19.07 -18.69
C LEU A 232 7.05 20.36 -18.22
N ALA A 233 5.75 20.47 -18.43
CA ALA A 233 4.95 21.54 -17.86
C ALA A 233 5.07 21.55 -16.31
N PRO A 234 5.18 22.72 -15.67
CA PRO A 234 5.42 22.82 -14.22
C PRO A 234 4.39 22.08 -13.37
N ASP A 235 3.10 22.18 -13.72
CA ASP A 235 1.98 21.50 -13.05
C ASP A 235 2.11 19.97 -13.09
N ILE A 236 2.69 19.43 -14.16
CA ILE A 236 2.95 18.00 -14.28
C ILE A 236 4.08 17.60 -13.35
N VAL A 237 5.15 18.39 -13.27
CA VAL A 237 6.27 18.16 -12.35
C VAL A 237 5.78 18.21 -10.90
N GLU A 238 5.02 19.24 -10.54
CA GLU A 238 4.40 19.39 -9.22
C GLU A 238 3.55 18.16 -8.88
N SER A 239 2.66 17.73 -9.79
CA SER A 239 1.83 16.55 -9.53
C SER A 239 2.64 15.26 -9.31
N ILE A 240 3.78 15.10 -9.98
CA ILE A 240 4.67 13.94 -9.81
C ILE A 240 5.35 13.99 -8.44
N LEU A 241 5.77 15.17 -8.00
CA LEU A 241 6.44 15.38 -6.71
C LEU A 241 5.45 15.24 -5.54
N GLU A 242 4.23 15.74 -5.70
CA GLU A 242 3.14 15.64 -4.72
C GLU A 242 2.47 14.27 -4.71
N GLY A 243 2.66 13.48 -5.77
CA GLY A 243 2.03 12.18 -5.91
C GLY A 243 0.58 12.25 -6.39
N THR A 244 0.11 13.41 -6.83
CA THR A 244 -1.24 13.67 -7.36
C THR A 244 -1.35 13.39 -8.87
N GLN A 245 -0.28 12.86 -9.50
CA GLN A 245 -0.30 12.57 -10.93
C GLN A 245 -1.37 11.51 -11.31
N PRO A 246 -1.97 11.61 -12.51
CA PRO A 246 -2.90 10.60 -13.00
C PRO A 246 -2.27 9.20 -12.99
N PRO A 247 -3.01 8.14 -12.61
CA PRO A 247 -2.47 6.78 -12.57
C PRO A 247 -2.08 6.24 -13.96
N SER A 248 -2.58 6.87 -15.03
CA SER A 248 -2.17 6.58 -16.40
C SER A 248 -0.77 7.10 -16.75
N LEU A 249 -0.22 8.02 -15.96
CA LEU A 249 1.12 8.58 -16.14
C LEU A 249 2.17 7.58 -15.64
N THR A 250 2.90 7.00 -16.57
CA THR A 250 3.98 6.04 -16.29
C THR A 250 5.27 6.49 -16.97
N PHE A 251 6.42 6.01 -16.47
CA PHE A 251 7.71 6.26 -17.10
C PHE A 251 7.70 5.87 -18.57
N ALA A 252 7.07 4.74 -18.92
CA ALA A 252 6.96 4.29 -20.31
C ALA A 252 6.21 5.30 -21.18
N LYS A 253 5.13 5.89 -20.67
CA LYS A 253 4.33 6.90 -21.39
C LYS A 253 5.09 8.22 -21.55
N MET A 254 5.84 8.64 -20.53
CA MET A 254 6.68 9.85 -20.59
C MET A 254 7.92 9.65 -21.45
N ALA A 255 8.49 8.45 -21.46
CA ALA A 255 9.68 8.13 -22.24
C ALA A 255 9.40 7.89 -23.73
N GLN A 256 8.16 8.10 -24.18
CA GLN A 256 7.81 8.34 -25.58
C GLN A 256 8.03 9.83 -25.86
N GLN A 257 8.47 10.20 -27.07
CA GLN A 257 8.78 11.60 -27.44
C GLN A 257 7.77 12.60 -26.83
N ILE A 258 8.26 13.46 -25.93
CA ILE A 258 7.46 14.45 -25.22
C ILE A 258 7.20 15.62 -26.17
N PRO A 259 5.93 16.01 -26.38
CA PRO A 259 5.61 17.20 -27.17
C PRO A 259 6.26 18.45 -26.57
N LEU A 260 6.76 19.35 -27.42
CA LEU A 260 7.31 20.63 -26.96
C LEU A 260 6.22 21.55 -26.39
N SER A 261 4.98 21.42 -26.88
CA SER A 261 3.84 22.20 -26.39
C SER A 261 3.31 21.67 -25.05
N TRP A 262 3.32 22.49 -24.02
CA TRP A 262 2.74 22.15 -22.71
C TRP A 262 1.23 21.84 -22.78
N ILE A 263 0.50 22.42 -23.72
CA ILE A 263 -0.93 22.10 -23.94
C ILE A 263 -1.07 20.65 -24.41
N GLU A 264 -0.23 20.24 -25.36
CA GLU A 264 -0.22 18.87 -25.87
C GLU A 264 0.29 17.88 -24.83
N GLN A 265 1.27 18.27 -24.01
CA GLN A 265 1.72 17.47 -22.87
C GLN A 265 0.55 17.19 -21.92
N ARG A 266 -0.19 18.23 -21.50
CA ARG A 266 -1.35 18.07 -20.60
C ARG A 266 -2.41 17.16 -21.20
N LYS A 267 -2.80 17.40 -22.45
CA LYS A 267 -3.76 16.56 -23.17
C LYS A 267 -3.31 15.09 -23.24
N ARG A 268 -2.03 14.83 -23.54
CA ARG A 268 -1.47 13.48 -23.65
C ARG A 268 -1.39 12.78 -22.29
N PHE A 269 -1.05 13.52 -21.25
CA PHE A 269 -0.82 12.98 -19.92
C PHE A 269 -2.09 12.96 -19.06
N GLY A 270 -3.20 13.53 -19.54
CA GLY A 270 -4.50 13.52 -18.87
C GLY A 270 -4.62 14.58 -17.78
N PHE A 271 -3.93 15.71 -17.95
CA PHE A 271 -4.03 16.87 -17.09
C PHE A 271 -5.07 17.84 -17.65
N PRO A 272 -5.79 18.58 -16.78
CA PRO A 272 -6.69 19.62 -17.24
C PRO A 272 -5.92 20.67 -18.04
N ALA A 273 -6.56 21.25 -19.05
CA ALA A 273 -6.01 22.42 -19.71
C ALA A 273 -5.92 23.55 -18.68
N PHE A 274 -4.80 24.28 -18.69
CA PHE A 274 -4.52 25.34 -17.73
C PHE A 274 -5.65 26.38 -17.77
N SER A 275 -6.47 26.43 -16.72
CA SER A 275 -7.38 27.56 -16.47
C SER A 275 -6.60 28.54 -15.61
N ARG A 276 -6.25 29.70 -16.16
CA ARG A 276 -5.79 30.82 -15.34
C ARG A 276 -7.03 31.46 -14.72
N ASP A 277 -7.12 31.39 -13.40
CA ASP A 277 -7.71 32.48 -12.63
C ASP A 277 -6.70 33.64 -12.55
#